data_AF-A0A523QTS9-F1
#
_entry.id   AF-A0A523QTS9-F1
#
_cell.length_a   1.000
_cell.length_b   1.000
_cell.length_c   1.000
_cell.angle_alpha   90.00
_cell.angle_beta   90.00
_cell.angle_gamma   90.00
#
_symmetry.space_group_name_H-M   'P 1'
#
loop_
_entity.id
_entity.type
_entity.pdbx_description
1 polymer ?
#
loop_
_entity_poly.entity_id
_entity_poly.type
_entity_poly.pdbx_seq_one_letter_code
_entity_poly.pdbx_strand_id
1 'polypeptide(L)'
;MSIAQISFIGIDPAIRNQEITYAAINDSLHPITDGAGDLEEVLAFVDGQGLAVVGVNAPPRLNQGIMTDPERRARFDFPPRRGRSGDLRVAEDELLLRGFPASRTPSHAEKTKPWMQEGFSLYERLGALGFQPFVAGREERQVLEVSPEACFWVWLEK
;
A
#
# COMPACT_ATOMS: atom_id res chain seq x y z
N MET A 1 15.78 -30.17 0.07
CA MET A 1 15.46 -28.89 -0.60
C MET A 1 14.41 -28.21 0.26
N SER A 2 14.74 -27.09 0.90
CA SER A 2 13.73 -26.29 1.61
C SER A 2 12.82 -25.67 0.55
N ILE A 3 11.52 -25.80 0.70
CA ILE A 3 10.57 -24.95 -0.02
C ILE A 3 10.88 -23.51 0.42
N ALA A 4 11.03 -22.58 -0.52
CA ALA A 4 11.23 -21.18 -0.17
C ALA A 4 9.95 -20.67 0.49
N GLN A 5 10.03 -20.28 1.76
CA GLN A 5 8.87 -19.77 2.49
C GLN A 5 8.58 -18.34 2.06
N ILE A 6 7.31 -18.03 1.76
CA ILE A 6 6.89 -16.67 1.42
C ILE A 6 6.62 -15.90 2.71
N SER A 7 7.19 -14.70 2.81
CA SER A 7 6.90 -13.74 3.89
C SER A 7 5.82 -12.76 3.44
N PHE A 8 4.81 -12.53 4.28
CA PHE A 8 3.80 -11.48 4.09
C PHE A 8 4.08 -10.38 5.11
N ILE A 9 4.34 -9.17 4.63
CA ILE A 9 4.84 -8.07 5.44
C ILE A 9 3.86 -6.91 5.34
N GLY A 10 3.32 -6.45 6.47
CA GLY A 10 2.58 -5.20 6.56
C GLY A 10 3.51 -4.08 7.03
N ILE A 11 3.46 -2.93 6.39
CA ILE A 11 4.22 -1.73 6.76
C ILE A 11 3.26 -0.58 6.97
N ASP A 12 3.37 0.11 8.10
CA ASP A 12 2.69 1.36 8.36
C ASP A 12 3.72 2.51 8.50
N PRO A 13 3.79 3.42 7.51
CA PRO A 13 4.68 4.57 7.55
C PRO A 13 4.13 5.72 8.42
N ALA A 14 3.07 5.50 9.22
CA ALA A 14 2.51 6.51 10.11
C ALA A 14 3.57 7.06 11.08
N ILE A 15 4.02 8.28 10.75
CA ILE A 15 5.11 9.00 11.40
C ILE A 15 4.71 9.46 12.82
N ARG A 16 4.69 8.54 13.78
CA ARG A 16 4.90 8.87 15.19
C ARG A 16 6.39 8.75 15.47
N ASN A 17 7.00 9.82 15.98
CA ASN A 17 8.42 9.84 16.33
C ASN A 17 9.42 9.46 15.22
N GLN A 18 9.02 9.55 13.94
CA GLN A 18 9.84 9.13 12.78
C GLN A 18 10.06 7.61 12.67
N GLU A 19 9.28 6.80 13.37
CA GLU A 19 9.39 5.34 13.28
C GLU A 19 8.35 4.77 12.30
N ILE A 20 8.82 3.97 11.36
CA ILE A 20 8.00 3.12 10.48
C ILE A 20 7.80 1.80 11.20
N THR A 21 6.55 1.37 11.33
CA THR A 21 6.22 0.09 11.98
C THR A 21 5.98 -0.99 10.93
N TYR A 22 6.32 -2.23 11.27
CA TYR A 22 6.08 -3.37 10.41
C TYR A 22 5.74 -4.63 11.21
N ALA A 23 5.05 -5.55 10.55
CA ALA A 23 4.79 -6.89 11.04
C ALA A 23 4.89 -7.88 9.88
N ALA A 24 5.44 -9.06 10.14
CA ALA A 24 5.64 -10.10 9.15
C ALA A 24 5.10 -11.45 9.65
N ILE A 25 4.43 -12.17 8.75
CA ILE A 25 3.98 -13.54 8.95
C ILE A 25 4.47 -14.42 7.80
N ASN A 26 4.49 -15.72 7.99
CA ASN A 26 4.79 -16.66 6.92
C ASN A 26 3.53 -17.21 6.24
N ASP A 27 3.73 -18.02 5.21
CA ASP A 27 2.69 -18.75 4.46
C ASP A 27 1.78 -19.68 5.29
N SER A 28 2.21 -20.02 6.51
CA SER A 28 1.43 -20.80 7.49
C SER A 28 0.70 -19.91 8.51
N LEU A 29 0.67 -18.59 8.29
CA LEU A 29 0.10 -17.57 9.18
C LEU A 29 0.77 -17.48 10.56
N HIS A 30 1.99 -18.00 10.69
CA HIS A 30 2.77 -17.84 11.93
C HIS A 30 3.53 -16.52 11.91
N PRO A 31 3.59 -15.79 13.05
CA PRO A 31 4.42 -14.61 13.17
C PRO A 31 5.89 -14.91 12.88
N ILE A 32 6.51 -14.06 12.06
CA ILE A 32 7.97 -14.02 11.87
C ILE A 32 8.55 -13.01 12.85
N THR A 33 8.06 -11.76 12.81
CA THR A 33 8.47 -10.67 13.70
C THR A 33 7.50 -9.49 13.56
N ASP A 34 7.55 -8.58 14.51
CA ASP A 34 7.06 -7.21 14.42
C ASP A 34 8.13 -6.24 14.94
N GLY A 35 8.04 -4.97 14.58
CA GLY A 35 9.01 -3.98 15.00
C GLY A 35 8.73 -2.57 14.49
N ALA A 36 9.64 -1.68 14.83
CA ALA A 36 9.65 -0.30 14.39
C ALA A 36 11.10 0.11 14.12
N GLY A 37 11.30 1.01 13.16
CA GLY A 37 12.63 1.52 12.81
C GLY A 37 12.55 2.65 11.79
N ASP A 38 13.70 3.16 11.39
CA ASP A 38 13.75 4.10 10.27
C ASP A 38 13.56 3.40 8.91
N LEU A 39 13.53 4.19 7.84
CA LEU A 39 13.36 3.68 6.48
C LEU A 39 14.44 2.67 6.08
N GLU A 40 15.70 2.89 6.47
CA GLU A 40 16.80 2.02 6.08
C GLU A 40 16.73 0.68 6.82
N GLU A 41 16.42 0.70 8.12
CA GLU A 41 16.22 -0.49 8.93
C GLU A 41 15.07 -1.36 8.41
N VAL A 42 13.92 -0.75 8.09
CA VAL A 42 12.76 -1.48 7.54
C VAL A 42 13.08 -2.06 6.16
N LEU A 43 13.75 -1.32 5.28
CA LEU A 43 14.14 -1.82 3.97
C LEU A 43 15.16 -2.96 4.07
N ALA A 44 16.12 -2.88 4.98
CA ALA A 44 17.09 -3.95 5.22
C ALA A 44 16.41 -5.24 5.69
N PHE A 45 15.43 -5.12 6.59
CA PHE A 45 14.62 -6.27 7.01
C PHE A 45 13.87 -6.91 5.84
N VAL A 46 13.22 -6.09 5.00
CA VAL A 46 12.44 -6.55 3.84
C VAL A 46 13.34 -7.21 2.78
N ASP A 47 14.51 -6.63 2.49
CA ASP A 47 15.46 -7.17 1.50
C ASP A 47 16.09 -8.50 1.95
N GLY A 48 16.23 -8.70 3.26
CA GLY A 48 16.68 -9.96 3.85
C GLY A 48 15.70 -11.12 3.66
N GLN A 49 14.45 -10.86 3.24
CA GLN A 49 13.47 -11.89 2.94
C GLN A 49 13.67 -12.45 1.53
N GLY A 50 13.47 -13.75 1.34
CA GLY A 50 13.54 -14.40 0.02
C GLY A 50 12.39 -13.96 -0.89
N LEU A 51 11.31 -14.73 -0.87
CA LEU A 51 10.03 -14.35 -1.49
C LEU A 51 9.21 -13.54 -0.49
N ALA A 52 8.70 -12.38 -0.90
CA ALA A 52 7.91 -11.53 -0.02
C ALA A 52 6.79 -10.78 -0.74
N VAL A 53 5.64 -10.67 -0.08
CA VAL A 53 4.54 -9.78 -0.46
C VAL A 53 4.41 -8.70 0.61
N VAL A 54 4.57 -7.45 0.20
CA VAL A 54 4.62 -6.28 1.09
C VAL A 54 3.37 -5.43 0.89
N GLY A 55 2.51 -5.37 1.91
CA GLY A 55 1.41 -4.41 1.98
C GLY A 55 1.85 -3.13 2.68
N VAL A 56 1.68 -1.98 2.04
CA VAL A 56 2.03 -0.67 2.61
C VAL A 56 0.79 0.16 2.87
N ASN A 57 0.60 0.64 4.11
CA ASN A 57 -0.48 1.55 4.50
C ASN A 57 -0.22 2.99 4.03
N ALA A 58 0.07 3.17 2.74
CA ALA A 58 0.25 4.48 2.13
C ALA A 58 0.07 4.44 0.60
N PRO A 59 -0.30 5.58 -0.01
CA PRO A 59 -0.34 5.71 -1.46
C PRO A 59 1.06 5.52 -2.07
N PRO A 60 1.20 4.85 -3.22
CA PRO A 60 2.49 4.68 -3.89
C PRO A 60 2.97 5.89 -4.67
N ARG A 61 2.09 6.84 -4.96
CA ARG A 61 2.38 8.04 -5.76
C ARG A 61 1.26 9.07 -5.65
N LEU A 62 1.59 10.28 -6.10
CA LEU A 62 0.65 11.38 -6.30
C LEU A 62 -0.55 10.98 -7.16
N ASN A 63 -1.67 11.67 -6.96
CA ASN A 63 -2.85 11.52 -7.80
C ASN A 63 -2.54 11.93 -9.25
N GLN A 64 -2.82 11.01 -10.18
CA GLN A 64 -2.56 11.14 -11.62
C GLN A 64 -3.73 11.76 -12.40
N GLY A 65 -4.74 12.30 -11.71
CA GLY A 65 -5.91 12.94 -12.34
C GLY A 65 -6.78 11.98 -13.16
N ILE A 66 -6.74 10.68 -12.86
CA ILE A 66 -7.54 9.67 -13.60
C ILE A 66 -9.03 10.00 -13.53
N MET A 67 -9.50 10.46 -12.37
CA MET A 67 -10.92 10.70 -12.13
C MET A 67 -11.45 11.97 -12.80
N THR A 68 -10.58 12.87 -13.25
CA THR A 68 -10.93 14.05 -14.05
C THR A 68 -10.91 13.79 -15.56
N ASP A 69 -10.37 12.66 -16.01
CA ASP A 69 -10.25 12.28 -17.42
C ASP A 69 -11.33 11.25 -17.76
N PRO A 70 -12.35 11.60 -18.57
CA PRO A 70 -13.43 10.68 -18.91
C PRO A 70 -12.98 9.39 -19.59
N GLU A 71 -11.97 9.45 -20.47
CA GLU A 71 -11.50 8.28 -21.22
C GLU A 71 -10.71 7.32 -20.32
N ARG A 72 -9.87 7.85 -19.43
CA ARG A 72 -9.14 7.03 -18.46
C ARG A 72 -10.07 6.48 -17.39
N ARG A 73 -11.05 7.27 -16.94
CA ARG A 73 -12.07 6.84 -15.97
C ARG A 73 -12.93 5.70 -16.52
N ALA A 74 -13.30 5.75 -17.80
CA ALA A 74 -14.12 4.73 -18.44
C ALA A 74 -13.50 3.32 -18.44
N ARG A 75 -12.21 3.18 -18.13
CA ARG A 75 -11.52 1.88 -18.00
C ARG A 75 -11.83 1.15 -16.69
N PHE A 76 -12.49 1.82 -15.73
CA PHE A 76 -12.81 1.24 -14.44
C PHE A 76 -14.31 0.97 -14.32
N ASP A 77 -14.65 -0.22 -13.85
CA ASP A 77 -16.03 -0.70 -13.74
C ASP A 77 -16.62 -0.41 -12.36
N PHE A 78 -16.80 0.88 -12.04
CA PHE A 78 -17.52 1.31 -10.83
C PHE A 78 -18.29 2.62 -11.05
N PRO A 79 -19.44 2.80 -10.37
CA PRO A 79 -20.32 3.94 -10.62
C PRO A 79 -19.66 5.27 -10.20
N PRO A 80 -19.95 6.38 -10.90
CA PRO A 80 -19.52 7.69 -10.45
C PRO A 80 -20.15 8.06 -9.11
N ARG A 81 -19.30 8.45 -8.16
CA ARG A 81 -19.79 9.00 -6.90
C ARG A 81 -20.45 10.36 -7.16
N ARG A 82 -21.55 10.62 -6.44
CA ARG A 82 -22.17 11.96 -6.44
C ARG A 82 -21.21 12.93 -5.74
N GLY A 83 -20.84 14.02 -6.42
CA GLY A 83 -19.98 15.08 -5.86
C GLY A 83 -18.57 15.14 -6.49
N ARG A 84 -17.61 15.74 -5.77
CA ARG A 84 -16.25 16.02 -6.27
C ARG A 84 -15.33 14.78 -6.22
N SER A 85 -15.48 13.83 -7.16
CA SER A 85 -14.53 12.73 -7.34
C SER A 85 -13.25 13.12 -8.10
N GLY A 86 -13.24 14.28 -8.77
CA GLY A 86 -12.10 14.69 -9.62
C GLY A 86 -10.75 14.70 -8.89
N ASP A 87 -10.73 15.12 -7.62
CA ASP A 87 -9.48 15.23 -6.85
C ASP A 87 -9.07 13.92 -6.15
N LEU A 88 -9.72 12.80 -6.43
CA LEU A 88 -9.44 11.50 -5.81
C LEU A 88 -8.65 10.59 -6.74
N ARG A 89 -7.82 9.72 -6.17
CA ARG A 89 -7.32 8.54 -6.88
C ARG A 89 -8.46 7.52 -7.04
N VAL A 90 -8.28 6.60 -7.98
CA VAL A 90 -9.22 5.48 -8.21
C VAL A 90 -9.50 4.71 -6.91
N ALA A 91 -8.44 4.27 -6.22
CA ALA A 91 -8.55 3.54 -4.95
C ALA A 91 -9.33 4.32 -3.88
N GLU A 92 -9.15 5.63 -3.80
CA GLU A 92 -9.83 6.48 -2.82
C GLU A 92 -11.31 6.67 -3.13
N ASP A 93 -11.67 6.86 -4.40
CA ASP A 93 -13.08 6.93 -4.81
C ASP A 93 -13.79 5.60 -4.57
N GLU A 94 -13.11 4.49 -4.87
CA GLU A 94 -13.59 3.12 -4.65
C GLU A 94 -13.80 2.77 -3.17
N LEU A 95 -12.87 3.15 -2.29
CA LEU A 95 -13.03 2.99 -0.84
C LEU A 95 -14.21 3.81 -0.32
N LEU A 96 -14.29 5.08 -0.72
CA LEU A 96 -15.37 5.98 -0.28
C LEU A 96 -16.75 5.57 -0.81
N LEU A 97 -16.82 5.01 -2.03
CA LEU A 97 -18.05 4.44 -2.59
C LEU A 97 -18.56 3.24 -1.78
N ARG A 98 -17.64 2.45 -1.20
CA ARG A 98 -17.96 1.30 -0.34
C ARG A 98 -18.16 1.69 1.13
N GLY A 99 -18.10 2.98 1.46
CA GLY A 99 -18.32 3.48 2.83
C GLY A 99 -17.07 3.48 3.71
N PHE A 100 -15.90 3.15 3.17
CA PHE A 100 -14.64 3.17 3.93
C PHE A 100 -14.00 4.56 3.91
N PRO A 101 -13.41 5.01 5.03
CA PRO A 101 -12.65 6.24 5.06
C PRO A 101 -11.41 6.13 4.15
N ALA A 102 -11.12 7.20 3.41
CA ALA A 102 -9.92 7.30 2.61
C ALA A 102 -9.33 8.71 2.70
N SER A 103 -8.01 8.77 2.90
CA SER A 103 -7.27 10.03 2.80
C SER A 103 -7.08 10.41 1.34
N ARG A 104 -7.29 11.70 1.02
CA ARG A 104 -7.08 12.22 -0.33
C ARG A 104 -5.61 12.41 -0.61
N THR A 105 -5.08 11.74 -1.63
CA THR A 105 -3.71 11.95 -2.09
C THR A 105 -3.69 13.12 -3.08
N PRO A 106 -2.91 14.19 -2.82
CA PRO A 106 -2.82 15.32 -3.74
C PRO A 106 -2.16 14.94 -5.07
N SER A 107 -2.41 15.76 -6.09
CA SER A 107 -1.70 15.69 -7.39
C SER A 107 -0.39 16.48 -7.42
N HIS A 108 -0.04 17.19 -6.33
CA HIS A 108 1.13 18.07 -6.24
C HIS A 108 1.93 17.75 -4.98
N ALA A 109 3.25 17.63 -5.11
CA ALA A 109 4.15 17.23 -4.03
C ALA A 109 4.05 18.18 -2.82
N GLU A 110 4.10 19.49 -3.05
CA GLU A 110 3.97 20.55 -2.02
C GLU A 110 2.68 20.50 -1.17
N LYS A 111 1.64 19.79 -1.61
CA LYS A 111 0.39 19.63 -0.83
C LYS A 111 0.33 18.32 -0.05
N THR A 112 1.33 17.45 -0.22
CA THR A 112 1.33 16.08 0.28
C THR A 112 1.73 16.03 1.75
N LYS A 113 0.97 15.28 2.55
CA LYS A 113 1.26 15.10 3.98
C LYS A 113 2.57 14.32 4.17
N PRO A 114 3.36 14.56 5.23
CA PRO A 114 4.63 13.88 5.45
C PRO A 114 4.56 12.35 5.36
N TRP A 115 3.56 11.70 5.98
CA TRP A 115 3.40 10.24 5.93
C TRP A 115 3.16 9.69 4.51
N MET A 116 2.55 10.47 3.61
CA MET A 116 2.38 10.06 2.22
C MET A 116 3.69 10.19 1.45
N GLN A 117 4.50 11.21 1.74
CA GLN A 117 5.84 11.37 1.15
C GLN A 117 6.73 10.19 1.55
N GLU A 118 6.69 9.80 2.84
CA GLU A 118 7.37 8.61 3.34
C GLU A 118 6.90 7.34 2.60
N GLY A 119 5.57 7.22 2.40
CA GLY A 119 5.01 6.18 1.53
C GLY A 119 5.65 6.17 0.15
N PHE A 120 5.68 7.30 -0.55
CA PHE A 120 6.28 7.39 -1.89
C PHE A 120 7.74 6.95 -1.91
N SER A 121 8.55 7.41 -0.94
CA SER A 121 9.95 7.00 -0.77
C SER A 121 10.07 5.50 -0.53
N LEU A 122 9.18 4.92 0.28
CA LEU A 122 9.18 3.49 0.56
C LEU A 122 8.91 2.65 -0.71
N TYR A 123 7.92 3.03 -1.54
CA TYR A 123 7.67 2.33 -2.80
C TYR A 123 8.82 2.47 -3.81
N GLU A 124 9.42 3.66 -3.91
CA GLU A 124 10.59 3.87 -4.77
C GLU A 124 11.75 2.95 -4.37
N ARG A 125 12.04 2.88 -3.06
CA ARG A 125 13.14 2.06 -2.53
C ARG A 125 12.84 0.57 -2.63
N LEU A 126 11.60 0.14 -2.39
CA LEU A 126 11.18 -1.24 -2.65
C LEU A 126 11.35 -1.62 -4.14
N GLY A 127 10.99 -0.70 -5.05
CA GLY A 127 11.22 -0.90 -6.49
C GLY A 127 12.71 -1.09 -6.83
N ALA A 128 13.60 -0.32 -6.19
CA ALA A 128 15.05 -0.49 -6.33
C ALA A 128 15.57 -1.84 -5.78
N LEU A 129 14.87 -2.43 -4.81
CA LEU A 129 15.13 -3.79 -4.28
C LEU A 129 14.47 -4.91 -5.13
N GLY A 130 13.88 -4.55 -6.26
CA GLY A 130 13.28 -5.49 -7.21
C GLY A 130 11.81 -5.84 -6.95
N PHE A 131 11.14 -5.19 -5.98
CA PHE A 131 9.72 -5.40 -5.76
C PHE A 131 8.88 -4.86 -6.93
N GLN A 132 7.93 -5.66 -7.37
CA GLN A 132 7.00 -5.32 -8.45
C GLN A 132 5.58 -5.10 -7.92
N PRO A 133 4.71 -4.38 -8.64
CA PRO A 133 3.30 -4.29 -8.28
C PRO A 133 2.67 -5.69 -8.16
N PHE A 134 1.87 -5.89 -7.12
CA PHE A 134 1.22 -7.16 -6.85
C PHE A 134 0.34 -7.65 -8.02
N VAL A 135 0.50 -8.93 -8.37
CA VAL A 135 -0.32 -9.68 -9.33
C VAL A 135 -0.62 -11.04 -8.72
N ALA A 136 -1.91 -11.30 -8.48
CA ALA A 136 -2.35 -12.55 -7.86
C ALA A 136 -1.80 -13.79 -8.61
N GLY A 137 -1.29 -14.76 -7.85
CA GLY A 137 -0.74 -16.01 -8.40
C GLY A 137 0.71 -15.94 -8.89
N ARG A 138 1.40 -14.80 -8.75
CA ARG A 138 2.85 -14.73 -8.97
C ARG A 138 3.62 -14.97 -7.68
N GLU A 139 4.70 -15.73 -7.77
CA GLU A 139 5.64 -16.00 -6.66
C GLU A 139 6.91 -15.15 -6.83
N GLU A 140 6.74 -13.83 -6.78
CA GLU A 140 7.82 -12.84 -6.92
C GLU A 140 7.77 -11.86 -5.75
N ARG A 141 8.85 -11.09 -5.54
CA ARG A 141 8.87 -9.95 -4.62
C ARG A 141 7.84 -8.92 -5.08
N GLN A 142 6.78 -8.74 -4.29
CA GLN A 142 5.62 -7.95 -4.67
C GLN A 142 5.24 -6.91 -3.63
N VAL A 143 4.70 -5.79 -4.08
CA VAL A 143 4.22 -4.71 -3.22
C VAL A 143 2.84 -4.24 -3.65
N LEU A 144 1.99 -3.91 -2.67
CA LEU A 144 0.68 -3.30 -2.89
C LEU A 144 0.32 -2.27 -1.82
N GLU A 145 -0.51 -1.31 -2.22
CA GLU A 145 -1.19 -0.42 -1.29
C GLU A 145 -2.27 -1.19 -0.54
N VAL A 146 -2.30 -1.02 0.78
CA VAL A 146 -3.33 -1.58 1.64
C VAL A 146 -4.02 -0.47 2.44
N SER A 147 -5.31 -0.66 2.71
CA SER A 147 -6.04 0.09 3.72
C SER A 147 -6.34 -0.88 4.86
N PRO A 148 -5.54 -0.90 5.95
CA PRO A 148 -5.72 -1.85 7.04
C PRO A 148 -7.14 -1.80 7.62
N GLU A 149 -7.69 -0.60 7.78
CA GLU A 149 -9.07 -0.41 8.25
C GLU A 149 -10.07 -1.11 7.32
N ALA A 150 -10.04 -0.85 6.01
CA ALA A 150 -10.95 -1.51 5.07
C ALA A 150 -10.77 -3.05 5.07
N CYS A 151 -9.53 -3.54 5.18
CA CYS A 151 -9.26 -4.97 5.29
C CYS A 151 -9.89 -5.60 6.53
N PHE A 152 -9.72 -4.98 7.70
CA PHE A 152 -10.31 -5.46 8.96
C PHE A 152 -11.84 -5.45 8.92
N TRP A 153 -12.46 -4.38 8.41
CA TRP A 153 -13.91 -4.32 8.28
C TRP A 153 -14.45 -5.44 7.38
N VAL A 154 -13.83 -5.66 6.21
CA VAL A 154 -14.23 -6.74 5.29
C VAL A 154 -14.04 -8.14 5.92
N TRP A 155 -13.06 -8.31 6.80
CA TRP A 155 -12.88 -9.57 7.54
C TRP A 155 -13.92 -9.78 8.63
N LEU A 156 -14.41 -8.72 9.28
CA LEU A 156 -15.43 -8.82 10.33
C LEU A 156 -16.86 -9.02 9.79
N GLU A 157 -17.13 -8.59 8.56
CA GLU A 157 -18.44 -8.76 7.90
C GLU A 157 -18.63 -10.13 7.23
N LYS A 158 -17.59 -10.97 7.21
CA LYS A 158 -17.62 -12.35 6.72
C LYS A 158 -17.69 -13.35 7.87
#